data_AF-A0A7V5ABI9-F1
#
_entry.id   AF-A0A7V5ABI9-F1
#
_cell.length_a   1.000
_cell.length_b   1.000
_cell.length_c   1.000
_cell.angle_alpha   90.00
_cell.angle_beta   90.00
_cell.angle_gamma   90.00
#
_symmetry.space_group_name_H-M   'P 1'
#
loop_
_entity.id
_entity.type
_entity.pdbx_description
1 polymer ?
#
loop_
_entity_poly.entity_id
_entity_poly.type
_entity_poly.pdbx_seq_one_letter_code
_entity_poly.pdbx_strand_id
1 'polypeptide(L)'
;MAGKPRFVMCICTGECPGFKSLDLWQLINRVRTELDVEYAIVHPQLCVDDGDRFWHDYAKPGVTYIVGACDPKMQRKMFKDAFASIGGDFDKQVIPLDLRNMGTEEAFKKVEEAVQKVMEGVRP
;
A
#
# COMPACT_ATOMS: atom_id res chain seq x y z
N MET A 1 -15.85 -4.98 -13.62
CA MET A 1 -15.37 -3.68 -13.12
C MET A 1 -14.40 -3.97 -11.99
N ALA A 2 -13.20 -3.41 -12.01
CA ALA A 2 -12.30 -3.55 -10.86
C ALA A 2 -12.98 -2.83 -9.67
N GLY A 3 -13.08 -3.50 -8.52
CA GLY A 3 -13.64 -2.89 -7.30
C GLY A 3 -12.70 -1.80 -6.75
N LYS A 4 -13.15 -1.09 -5.70
CA LYS A 4 -12.33 -0.08 -5.03
C LYS A 4 -10.98 -0.68 -4.59
N PRO A 5 -9.85 0.04 -4.76
CA PRO A 5 -8.55 -0.44 -4.27
C PRO A 5 -8.54 -0.53 -2.74
N ARG A 6 -7.66 -1.37 -2.20
CA ARG A 6 -7.36 -1.40 -0.76
C ARG A 6 -6.05 -0.68 -0.49
N PHE A 7 -6.02 0.15 0.55
CA PHE A 7 -4.80 0.80 0.98
C PHE A 7 -4.11 0.00 2.09
N VAL A 8 -2.82 -0.28 1.93
CA VAL A 8 -2.00 -0.94 2.95
C VAL A 8 -0.81 -0.05 3.27
N MET A 9 -0.70 0.38 4.52
CA MET A 9 0.41 1.16 5.03
C MET A 9 1.39 0.26 5.79
N CYS A 10 2.65 0.28 5.40
CA CYS A 10 3.76 -0.31 6.14
C CYS A 10 4.68 0.79 6.65
N ILE A 11 4.89 0.83 7.96
CA ILE A 11 5.62 1.92 8.62
C ILE A 11 6.94 1.48 9.28
N CYS A 12 7.44 0.28 8.96
CA CYS A 12 8.71 -0.25 9.49
C CYS A 12 8.81 -0.08 11.02
N THR A 13 7.90 -0.75 11.73
CA THR A 13 7.71 -0.75 13.19
C THR A 13 7.38 0.62 13.82
N GLY A 14 7.30 1.69 13.02
CA GLY A 14 7.19 3.06 13.53
C GLY A 14 8.54 3.67 13.92
N GLU A 15 9.64 2.93 13.74
CA GLU A 15 10.98 3.35 14.16
C GLU A 15 11.83 3.88 13.00
N CYS A 16 11.42 3.64 11.75
CA CYS A 16 12.17 4.08 10.59
C CYS A 16 12.20 5.63 10.51
N PRO A 17 13.40 6.26 10.50
CA PRO A 17 13.52 7.72 10.40
C PRO A 17 12.85 8.31 9.16
N GLY A 18 12.71 7.51 8.10
CA GLY A 18 12.01 7.90 6.87
C GLY A 18 10.54 8.24 7.11
N PHE A 19 9.88 7.75 8.16
CA PHE A 19 8.47 8.09 8.44
C PHE A 19 8.30 9.11 9.56
N LYS A 20 9.40 9.71 10.06
CA LYS A 20 9.36 10.60 11.23
C LYS A 20 8.42 11.81 11.06
N SER A 21 8.28 12.32 9.84
CA SER A 21 7.45 13.49 9.53
C SER A 21 6.00 13.14 9.18
N LEU A 22 5.67 11.85 9.13
CA LEU A 22 4.37 11.34 8.71
C LEU A 22 3.55 10.98 9.95
N ASP A 23 2.40 11.61 10.11
CA ASP A 23 1.40 11.17 11.09
C ASP A 23 0.60 10.01 10.48
N LEU A 24 0.89 8.80 10.97
CA LEU A 24 0.28 7.56 10.51
C LEU A 24 -1.24 7.61 10.62
N TRP A 25 -1.75 8.04 11.76
CA TRP A 25 -3.18 7.96 12.05
C TRP A 25 -3.94 9.03 11.31
N GLN A 26 -3.36 10.22 11.14
CA GLN A 26 -3.92 11.24 10.28
C GLN A 26 -3.99 10.74 8.83
N LEU A 27 -2.89 10.20 8.27
CA LEU A 27 -2.88 9.66 6.90
C LEU A 27 -3.96 8.60 6.71
N ILE A 28 -4.00 7.59 7.58
CA ILE A 28 -4.92 6.46 7.47
C ILE A 28 -6.38 6.91 7.57
N ASN A 29 -6.69 7.81 8.51
CA ASN A 29 -8.05 8.32 8.67
C ASN A 29 -8.48 9.11 7.45
N ARG A 30 -7.63 9.99 6.93
CA ARG A 30 -7.95 10.75 5.71
C ARG A 30 -8.16 9.84 4.52
N VAL A 31 -7.26 8.89 4.28
CA VAL A 31 -7.38 7.94 3.16
C VAL A 31 -8.70 7.16 3.22
N ARG A 32 -9.08 6.62 4.39
CA ARG A 32 -10.32 5.80 4.50
C ARG A 32 -11.62 6.61 4.48
N THR A 33 -11.58 7.92 4.75
CA THR A 33 -12.80 8.76 4.80
C THR A 33 -12.95 9.68 3.60
N GLU A 34 -11.85 10.11 2.99
CA GLU A 34 -11.84 11.10 1.89
C GLU A 34 -11.67 10.44 0.52
N LEU A 35 -11.06 9.25 0.42
CA LEU A 35 -10.74 8.60 -0.85
C LEU A 35 -11.61 7.37 -1.13
N ASP A 36 -11.77 7.04 -2.41
CA ASP A 36 -12.51 5.86 -2.88
C ASP A 36 -11.74 4.54 -2.72
N VAL A 37 -11.28 4.26 -1.50
CA VAL A 37 -10.72 2.96 -1.11
C VAL A 37 -11.80 2.09 -0.47
N GLU A 38 -11.65 0.77 -0.56
CA GLU A 38 -12.53 -0.18 0.11
C GLU A 38 -12.34 -0.13 1.63
N TYR A 39 -11.08 -0.10 2.07
CA TYR A 39 -10.64 0.18 3.44
C TYR A 39 -9.11 0.36 3.47
N ALA A 40 -8.60 0.78 4.63
CA ALA A 40 -7.19 0.95 4.91
C ALA A 40 -6.69 -0.02 5.99
N ILE A 41 -5.49 -0.58 5.81
CA ILE A 41 -4.80 -1.45 6.77
C ILE A 41 -3.47 -0.81 7.16
N VAL A 42 -3.12 -0.90 8.43
CA VAL A 42 -1.75 -0.66 8.90
C VAL A 42 -1.12 -2.01 9.24
N HIS A 43 0.00 -2.31 8.62
CA HIS A 43 0.85 -3.44 8.98
C HIS A 43 2.17 -2.92 9.56
N PRO A 44 2.65 -3.40 10.72
CA PRO A 44 3.87 -2.89 11.33
C PRO A 44 5.09 -3.00 10.42
N GLN A 45 5.24 -4.13 9.74
CA GLN A 45 6.35 -4.36 8.80
C GLN A 45 6.00 -5.45 7.79
N LEU A 46 5.96 -5.13 6.50
CA LEU A 46 5.62 -6.10 5.44
C LEU A 46 6.82 -6.88 4.90
N CYS A 47 8.05 -6.41 5.13
CA CYS A 47 9.28 -6.99 4.56
C CYS A 47 9.92 -8.09 5.43
N VAL A 48 9.11 -8.82 6.19
CA VAL A 48 9.51 -9.91 7.10
C VAL A 48 8.52 -11.08 6.95
N ASP A 49 8.84 -12.24 7.53
CA ASP A 49 8.00 -13.44 7.46
C ASP A 49 6.54 -13.20 7.89
N ASP A 50 6.32 -12.31 8.87
CA ASP A 50 4.99 -11.89 9.29
C ASP A 50 4.21 -11.21 8.16
N GLY A 51 4.87 -10.33 7.39
CA GLY A 51 4.30 -9.67 6.22
C GLY A 51 4.02 -10.63 5.05
N ASP A 52 4.85 -11.65 4.87
CA ASP A 52 4.63 -12.70 3.88
C ASP A 52 3.36 -13.50 4.19
N ARG A 53 3.19 -13.93 5.45
CA ARG A 53 1.97 -14.58 5.94
C ARG A 53 0.75 -13.70 5.79
N PHE A 54 0.88 -12.40 6.12
CA PHE A 54 -0.18 -11.42 5.89
C PHE A 54 -0.61 -11.43 4.42
N TRP A 55 0.32 -11.32 3.47
CA TRP A 55 -0.02 -11.31 2.05
C TRP A 55 -0.66 -12.63 1.60
N HIS A 56 -0.16 -13.77 2.05
CA HIS A 56 -0.74 -15.07 1.74
C HIS A 56 -2.20 -15.19 2.18
N ASP A 57 -2.54 -14.72 3.38
CA ASP A 57 -3.90 -14.84 3.93
C ASP A 57 -4.85 -13.76 3.40
N TYR A 58 -4.33 -12.55 3.19
CA TYR A 58 -5.14 -11.37 2.90
C TYR A 58 -5.27 -11.05 1.40
N ALA A 59 -4.20 -11.26 0.63
CA ALA A 59 -4.24 -10.93 -0.79
C ALA A 59 -5.18 -11.88 -1.55
N LYS A 60 -5.81 -11.36 -2.60
CA LYS A 60 -6.77 -12.09 -3.43
C LYS A 60 -6.50 -11.76 -4.90
N PRO A 61 -6.57 -12.72 -5.83
CA PRO A 61 -6.46 -12.42 -7.26
C PRO A 61 -7.50 -11.39 -7.72
N GLY A 62 -7.10 -10.54 -8.68
CA GLY A 62 -8.00 -9.54 -9.29
C GLY A 62 -8.32 -8.32 -8.42
N VAL A 63 -7.70 -8.19 -7.26
CA VAL A 63 -7.85 -7.03 -6.36
C VAL A 63 -6.65 -6.10 -6.48
N THR A 64 -6.90 -4.79 -6.52
CA THR A 64 -5.86 -3.76 -6.52
C THR A 64 -5.50 -3.33 -5.10
N TYR A 65 -4.21 -3.26 -4.81
CA TYR A 65 -3.61 -2.84 -3.55
C TYR A 65 -2.72 -1.63 -3.80
N ILE A 66 -2.99 -0.53 -3.12
CA ILE A 66 -2.09 0.63 -3.06
C ILE A 66 -1.28 0.47 -1.77
N VAL A 67 0.04 0.36 -1.89
CA VAL A 67 0.90 0.07 -0.75
C VAL A 67 1.79 1.27 -0.45
N GLY A 68 1.49 1.97 0.64
CA GLY A 68 2.34 3.03 1.18
C GLY A 68 3.44 2.44 2.05
N ALA A 69 4.69 2.47 1.59
CA ALA A 69 5.80 1.88 2.33
C ALA A 69 7.15 2.54 1.93
N CYS A 70 8.20 1.72 1.82
CA CYS A 70 9.54 2.13 1.42
C CYS A 70 9.73 2.04 -0.11
N ASP A 71 10.95 1.76 -0.57
CA ASP A 71 11.31 1.69 -1.99
C ASP A 71 10.43 0.68 -2.79
N PRO A 72 9.79 1.08 -3.91
CA PRO A 72 8.97 0.21 -4.74
C PRO A 72 9.66 -1.05 -5.27
N LYS A 73 10.97 -0.97 -5.60
CA LYS A 73 11.74 -2.14 -6.02
C LYS A 73 11.88 -3.14 -4.89
N MET A 74 12.03 -2.66 -3.66
CA MET A 74 12.05 -3.51 -2.47
C MET A 74 10.68 -4.11 -2.19
N GLN A 75 9.60 -3.32 -2.26
CA GLN A 75 8.23 -3.83 -2.14
C GLN A 75 7.97 -4.98 -3.13
N ARG A 76 8.31 -4.77 -4.41
CA ARG A 76 8.21 -5.81 -5.43
C ARG A 76 9.04 -7.04 -5.09
N LYS A 77 10.31 -6.85 -4.72
CA LYS A 77 11.21 -7.97 -4.38
C LYS A 77 10.63 -8.81 -3.23
N MET A 78 10.07 -8.16 -2.22
CA MET A 78 9.60 -8.83 -1.00
C MET A 78 8.21 -9.47 -1.16
N PHE A 79 7.31 -8.88 -1.95
CA PHE A 79 5.90 -9.33 -1.96
C PHE A 79 5.55 -10.19 -3.19
N LYS A 80 6.32 -10.13 -4.28
CA LYS A 80 5.97 -10.80 -5.55
C LYS A 80 5.72 -12.31 -5.40
N ASP A 81 6.50 -12.98 -4.55
CA ASP A 81 6.44 -14.44 -4.42
C ASP A 81 5.21 -14.83 -3.59
N ALA A 82 4.87 -14.05 -2.55
CA ALA A 82 3.63 -14.16 -1.80
C ALA A 82 2.41 -14.06 -2.73
N PHE A 83 2.36 -13.02 -3.57
CA PHE A 83 1.29 -12.83 -4.55
C PHE A 83 1.22 -13.99 -5.55
N ALA A 84 2.36 -14.44 -6.08
CA ALA A 84 2.39 -15.55 -7.03
C ALA A 84 1.87 -16.86 -6.42
N SER A 85 2.18 -17.13 -5.15
CA SER A 85 1.79 -18.36 -4.45
C SER A 85 0.27 -18.53 -4.32
N ILE A 86 -0.48 -17.42 -4.28
CA ILE A 86 -1.94 -17.39 -4.18
C ILE A 86 -2.64 -17.17 -5.54
N GLY A 87 -1.89 -17.31 -6.65
CA GLY A 87 -2.41 -17.09 -8.01
C GLY A 87 -2.62 -15.61 -8.37
N GLY A 88 -2.03 -14.69 -7.61
CA GLY A 88 -2.01 -13.26 -7.90
C GLY A 88 -0.79 -12.83 -8.72
N ASP A 89 -0.78 -11.56 -9.11
CA ASP A 89 0.31 -10.94 -9.87
C ASP A 89 0.63 -9.57 -9.29
N PHE A 90 1.79 -9.44 -8.62
CA PHE A 90 2.23 -8.18 -8.03
C PHE A 90 2.22 -7.05 -9.05
N ASP A 91 2.77 -7.30 -10.24
CA ASP A 91 2.92 -6.27 -11.27
C ASP A 91 1.58 -5.90 -11.89
N LYS A 92 0.47 -6.60 -11.59
CA LYS A 92 -0.90 -6.23 -11.96
C LYS A 92 -1.74 -5.69 -10.80
N GLN A 93 -1.44 -6.11 -9.59
CA GLN A 93 -2.29 -5.89 -8.42
C GLN A 93 -1.75 -4.85 -7.46
N VAL A 94 -0.43 -4.61 -7.42
CA VAL A 94 0.17 -3.68 -6.46
C VAL A 94 0.56 -2.39 -7.15
N ILE A 95 0.22 -1.27 -6.51
CA ILE A 95 0.73 0.07 -6.81
C ILE A 95 1.61 0.47 -5.62
N PRO A 96 2.93 0.28 -5.73
CA PRO A 96 3.86 0.56 -4.64
C PRO A 96 4.20 2.05 -4.58
N LEU A 97 4.01 2.67 -3.41
CA LEU A 97 4.32 4.06 -3.14
C LEU A 97 5.44 4.15 -2.09
N ASP A 98 6.50 4.90 -2.40
CA ASP A 98 7.48 5.33 -1.39
C ASP A 98 6.93 6.55 -0.66
N LEU A 99 6.60 6.39 0.62
CA LEU A 99 6.10 7.48 1.47
C LEU A 99 7.16 7.96 2.48
N ARG A 100 8.40 7.51 2.34
CA ARG A 100 9.49 7.98 3.20
C ARG A 100 9.85 9.42 2.88
N ASN A 101 10.28 10.12 3.91
CA ASN A 101 10.70 11.52 3.94
C ASN A 101 9.59 12.51 3.53
N MET A 102 8.33 12.08 3.59
CA MET A 102 7.16 12.90 3.29
C MET A 102 6.46 13.34 4.58
N GLY A 103 5.90 14.54 4.57
CA GLY A 103 4.89 14.94 5.55
C GLY A 103 3.53 14.32 5.25
N THR A 104 2.60 14.36 6.21
CA THR A 104 1.28 13.73 6.04
C THR A 104 0.52 14.24 4.81
N GLU A 105 0.53 15.54 4.54
CA GLU A 105 -0.17 16.14 3.39
C GLU A 105 0.41 15.70 2.04
N GLU A 106 1.74 15.59 1.94
CA GLU A 106 2.42 15.13 0.73
C GLU A 106 2.14 13.64 0.51
N ALA A 107 2.21 12.82 1.56
CA ALA A 107 1.88 11.41 1.51
C ALA A 107 0.42 11.20 1.11
N PHE A 108 -0.51 12.00 1.66
CA PHE A 108 -1.93 11.94 1.32
C PHE A 108 -2.16 12.23 -0.16
N LYS A 109 -1.61 13.32 -0.71
CA LYS A 109 -1.72 13.67 -2.14
C LYS A 109 -1.21 12.55 -3.05
N LYS A 110 -0.09 11.94 -2.68
CA LYS A 110 0.48 10.82 -3.44
C LYS A 110 -0.44 9.59 -3.44
N VAL A 111 -1.10 9.30 -2.32
CA VAL A 111 -2.11 8.23 -2.24
C VAL A 111 -3.36 8.60 -3.03
N GLU A 112 -3.83 9.84 -2.93
CA GLU A 112 -4.97 10.38 -3.68
C GLU A 112 -4.76 10.24 -5.19
N GLU A 113 -3.62 10.67 -5.72
CA GLU A 113 -3.27 10.52 -7.13
C GLU A 113 -3.28 9.04 -7.57
N ALA A 114 -2.78 8.14 -6.73
CA ALA A 114 -2.79 6.71 -7.02
C ALA A 114 -4.22 6.14 -7.03
N VAL A 115 -5.08 6.55 -6.10
CA VAL A 115 -6.49 6.15 -6.06
C VAL A 115 -7.23 6.67 -7.29
N GLN A 116 -7.10 7.95 -7.62
CA GLN A 116 -7.76 8.56 -8.79
C GLN A 116 -7.41 7.83 -10.09
N LYS A 117 -6.13 7.56 -10.32
CA LYS A 117 -5.65 6.79 -11.47
C LYS A 117 -6.29 5.40 -11.56
N VAL A 118 -6.36 4.67 -10.43
CA VAL A 118 -7.06 3.37 -10.39
C VAL A 118 -8.54 3.51 -10.74
N MET A 119 -9.22 4.51 -10.21
CA MET A 119 -10.66 4.73 -10.43
C MET A 119 -10.96 5.15 -11.87
N GLU A 120 -10.06 5.87 -12.52
CA GLU A 120 -10.12 6.23 -13.94
C GLU A 120 -9.75 5.07 -14.88
N GLY A 121 -9.31 3.92 -14.34
CA GLY A 121 -8.80 2.79 -15.11
C GLY A 121 -7.43 3.03 -15.76
N VAL A 122 -6.77 4.13 -15.41
CA VAL A 122 -5.43 4.49 -15.87
C VAL A 122 -4.43 3.97 -14.85
N ARG A 123 -3.79 2.84 -15.13
CA ARG A 123 -2.84 2.29 -14.18
C ARG A 123 -1.54 3.12 -14.15
N PRO A 124 -1.08 3.60 -12.97
CA PRO A 124 0.18 4.33 -12.83
C PRO A 124 1.42 3.46 -13.10
#